data_AF-A0A9D9CQZ6-F1
#
_entry.id   AF-A0A9D9CQZ6-F1
#
_cell.length_a   1.000
_cell.length_b   1.000
_cell.length_c   1.000
_cell.angle_alpha   90.00
_cell.angle_beta   90.00
_cell.angle_gamma   90.00
#
_symmetry.space_group_name_H-M   'P 1'
#
loop_
_entity.id
_entity.type
_entity.pdbx_description
1 polymer ?
#
loop_
_entity_poly.entity_id
_entity_poly.type
_entity_poly.pdbx_seq_one_letter_code
_entity_poly.pdbx_strand_id
1 'polypeptide(L)'
;QSISKVFSLAMCFSIVGDELWKRVGKEPSGTAFNSLIQLEAEKGIPRNPFINAGNLVVADILMSRLADPEREFITFVRALAGSDGVDYNPVVAHSERQKSYLNAAIINMLKYYGNIENDIEEVLHFYFMMCSVEMSCCELAQAFIPFANHRAEFDFSGVRLTSSQVKRINAVMQTCGFYDEAGEFSFLVGLPGKSGVGGGIAAIHPLRYSVAVWSPRLNDKGNSIMGMKALELLTTKTEESIF
;
A
#
# COMPACT_ATOMS: atom_id res chain seq x y z
N GLN A 1 -7.61 3.39 2.26
CA GLN A 1 -6.88 4.33 1.37
C GLN A 1 -5.51 3.74 1.03
N SER A 2 -4.56 4.47 0.43
CA SER A 2 -3.24 3.97 -0.03
C SER A 2 -2.40 3.11 0.94
N ILE A 3 -2.74 3.04 2.23
CA ILE A 3 -2.16 2.10 3.19
C ILE A 3 -2.49 0.65 2.81
N SER A 4 -3.68 0.39 2.26
CA SER A 4 -4.11 -0.94 1.83
C SER A 4 -3.25 -1.54 0.72
N LYS A 5 -2.48 -0.70 0.01
CA LYS A 5 -1.51 -1.13 -1.00
C LYS A 5 -0.42 -2.03 -0.42
N VAL A 6 -0.10 -1.89 0.88
CA VAL A 6 0.82 -2.80 1.59
C VAL A 6 0.21 -4.19 1.67
N PHE A 7 -1.07 -4.29 2.02
CA PHE A 7 -1.79 -5.57 2.11
C PHE A 7 -1.94 -6.21 0.73
N SER A 8 -2.35 -5.46 -0.29
CA SER A 8 -2.51 -6.01 -1.64
C SER A 8 -1.16 -6.46 -2.21
N LEU A 9 -0.08 -5.72 -1.93
CA LEU A 9 1.28 -6.12 -2.29
C LEU A 9 1.67 -7.42 -1.59
N ALA A 10 1.42 -7.54 -0.28
CA ALA A 10 1.72 -8.75 0.48
C ALA A 10 1.00 -9.98 -0.10
N MET A 11 -0.30 -9.85 -0.36
CA MET A 11 -1.11 -10.89 -0.97
C MET A 11 -0.61 -11.27 -2.36
N CYS A 12 -0.39 -10.29 -3.23
CA CYS A 12 0.09 -10.54 -4.59
C CYS A 12 1.49 -11.17 -4.58
N PHE A 13 2.40 -10.69 -3.74
CA PHE A 13 3.77 -11.19 -3.67
C PHE A 13 3.84 -12.61 -3.11
N SER A 14 2.91 -13.00 -2.23
CA SER A 14 2.74 -14.37 -1.77
C SER A 14 2.38 -15.33 -2.92
N ILE A 15 1.52 -14.89 -3.84
CA ILE A 15 0.98 -15.72 -4.91
C ILE A 15 1.96 -15.86 -6.08
N VAL A 16 2.50 -14.75 -6.59
CA VAL A 16 3.31 -14.76 -7.82
C VAL A 16 4.81 -14.66 -7.58
N GLY A 17 5.25 -14.41 -6.35
CA GLY A 17 6.66 -14.27 -6.02
C GLY A 17 7.35 -13.19 -6.87
N ASP A 18 8.56 -13.47 -7.33
CA ASP A 18 9.38 -12.49 -8.03
C ASP A 18 8.88 -12.15 -9.46
N GLU A 19 7.91 -12.89 -10.00
CA GLU A 19 7.26 -12.55 -11.28
C GLU A 19 6.52 -11.21 -11.22
N LEU A 20 6.08 -10.78 -10.02
CA LEU A 20 5.51 -9.45 -9.80
C LEU A 20 6.42 -8.34 -10.34
N TRP A 21 7.74 -8.50 -10.18
CA TRP A 21 8.71 -7.46 -10.51
C TRP A 21 8.96 -7.29 -12.01
N LYS A 22 8.37 -8.15 -12.84
CA LYS A 22 8.36 -7.97 -14.30
C LYS A 22 7.27 -7.00 -14.74
N ARG A 23 6.21 -6.84 -13.94
CA ARG A 23 5.04 -5.99 -14.24
C ARG A 23 5.06 -4.67 -13.47
N VAL A 24 5.78 -4.60 -12.35
CA VAL A 24 5.94 -3.40 -11.51
C VAL A 24 7.37 -3.31 -10.98
N GLY A 25 7.94 -2.11 -10.93
CA GLY A 25 9.27 -1.84 -10.39
C GLY A 25 9.34 -1.82 -8.85
N LYS A 26 10.47 -1.33 -8.33
CA LYS A 26 10.78 -1.22 -6.89
C LYS A 26 11.31 0.17 -6.50
N GLU A 27 11.37 1.07 -7.46
CA GLU A 27 12.09 2.34 -7.33
C GLU A 27 11.13 3.47 -6.96
N PRO A 28 11.59 4.50 -6.24
CA PRO A 28 10.83 5.73 -6.08
C PRO A 28 10.50 6.33 -7.46
N SER A 29 9.31 6.91 -7.59
CA SER A 29 9.01 7.85 -8.66
C SER A 29 9.46 9.21 -8.15
N GLY A 30 10.55 9.79 -8.68
CA GLY A 30 10.97 11.17 -8.34
C GLY A 30 10.03 12.25 -8.90
N THR A 31 8.78 11.86 -9.18
CA THR A 31 7.68 12.67 -9.69
C THR A 31 6.41 12.23 -8.99
N ALA A 32 5.40 13.11 -8.99
CA ALA A 32 4.11 12.86 -8.35
C ALA A 32 3.56 11.46 -8.71
N PHE A 33 2.95 10.80 -7.72
CA PHE A 33 2.50 9.40 -7.78
C PHE A 33 1.48 9.06 -8.89
N ASN A 34 1.02 10.07 -9.62
CA ASN A 34 0.03 10.04 -10.67
C ASN A 34 0.56 10.55 -12.03
N SER A 35 1.89 10.62 -12.19
CA SER A 35 2.55 11.07 -13.42
C SER A 35 2.33 10.11 -14.59
N LEU A 36 1.55 10.55 -15.59
CA LEU A 36 1.34 9.81 -16.84
C LEU A 36 2.58 9.84 -17.75
N ILE A 37 3.36 10.92 -17.70
CA ILE A 37 4.57 11.10 -18.53
C ILE A 37 5.60 10.01 -18.22
N GLN A 38 5.83 9.76 -16.92
CA GLN A 38 6.75 8.70 -16.51
C GLN A 38 6.24 7.33 -16.96
N LEU A 39 4.93 7.08 -16.82
CA LEU A 39 4.34 5.81 -17.19
C LEU A 39 4.43 5.53 -18.69
N GLU A 40 4.25 6.55 -19.53
CA GLU A 40 4.44 6.47 -20.98
C GLU A 40 5.91 6.17 -21.33
N ALA A 41 6.85 6.89 -20.72
CA ALA A 41 8.28 6.70 -20.94
C ALA A 41 8.76 5.29 -20.53
N GLU A 42 8.17 4.74 -19.47
CA GLU A 42 8.45 3.38 -18.96
C GLU A 42 7.60 2.30 -19.63
N LYS A 43 6.89 2.64 -20.73
CA LYS A 43 6.08 1.73 -21.54
C LYS A 43 5.08 0.92 -20.70
N GLY A 44 4.40 1.61 -19.79
CA GLY A 44 3.36 1.02 -18.97
C GLY A 44 3.85 0.13 -17.81
N ILE A 45 5.15 0.13 -17.49
CA ILE A 45 5.67 -0.52 -16.28
C ILE A 45 5.77 0.51 -15.15
N PRO A 46 4.93 0.46 -14.11
CA PRO A 46 4.96 1.43 -13.02
C PRO A 46 6.20 1.28 -12.17
N ARG A 47 6.70 2.38 -11.60
CA ARG A 47 7.92 2.40 -10.81
C ARG A 47 7.93 1.56 -9.54
N ASN A 48 6.80 1.45 -8.86
CA ASN A 48 6.66 0.71 -7.60
C ASN A 48 5.17 0.40 -7.34
N PRO A 49 4.86 -0.57 -6.47
CA PRO A 49 3.48 -0.97 -6.18
C PRO A 49 2.67 0.03 -5.32
N PHE A 50 3.30 1.10 -4.81
CA PHE A 50 2.64 2.05 -3.90
C PHE A 50 2.12 3.33 -4.58
N ILE A 51 2.58 3.64 -5.78
CA ILE A 51 1.91 4.57 -6.67
C ILE A 51 0.62 3.98 -7.24
N ASN A 52 -0.28 4.80 -7.79
CA ASN A 52 -1.59 4.33 -8.25
C ASN A 52 -1.45 3.33 -9.40
N ALA A 53 -0.61 3.65 -10.39
CA ALA A 53 -0.35 2.77 -11.52
C ALA A 53 0.12 1.38 -11.10
N GLY A 54 1.08 1.29 -10.17
CA GLY A 54 1.59 0.00 -9.69
C GLY A 54 0.54 -0.80 -8.93
N ASN A 55 -0.30 -0.15 -8.14
CA ASN A 55 -1.34 -0.86 -7.41
C ASN A 55 -2.51 -1.32 -8.28
N LEU A 56 -2.80 -0.61 -9.39
CA LEU A 56 -3.75 -1.09 -10.40
C LEU A 56 -3.25 -2.37 -11.08
N VAL A 57 -1.94 -2.48 -11.35
CA VAL A 57 -1.33 -3.73 -11.85
C VAL A 57 -1.41 -4.83 -10.78
N VAL A 58 -1.19 -4.51 -9.51
CA VAL A 58 -1.37 -5.47 -8.40
C VAL A 58 -2.82 -5.95 -8.33
N ALA A 59 -3.80 -5.05 -8.47
CA ALA A 59 -5.22 -5.37 -8.49
C ALA A 59 -5.56 -6.32 -9.65
N ASP A 60 -5.05 -6.04 -10.86
CA ASP A 60 -5.22 -6.90 -12.04
C ASP A 60 -4.62 -8.29 -11.83
N ILE A 61 -3.41 -8.40 -11.26
CA ILE A 61 -2.80 -9.71 -10.98
C ILE A 61 -3.66 -10.50 -9.98
N LEU A 62 -4.13 -9.86 -8.92
CA LEU A 62 -4.97 -10.51 -7.90
C LEU A 62 -6.30 -11.00 -8.50
N MET A 63 -6.93 -10.21 -9.37
CA MET A 63 -8.14 -10.62 -10.08
C MET A 63 -7.95 -11.90 -10.91
N SER A 64 -6.80 -12.05 -11.58
CA SER A 64 -6.51 -13.27 -12.37
C SER A 64 -6.15 -14.49 -11.52
N ARG A 65 -5.84 -14.31 -10.22
CA ARG A 65 -5.28 -15.36 -9.37
C ARG A 65 -6.19 -15.81 -8.24
N LEU A 66 -7.13 -14.97 -7.84
CA LEU A 66 -8.09 -15.24 -6.78
C LEU A 66 -9.44 -15.62 -7.37
N ALA A 67 -10.16 -16.50 -6.69
CA ALA A 67 -11.49 -16.91 -7.12
C ALA A 67 -12.54 -15.86 -6.75
N ASP A 68 -12.36 -15.22 -5.59
CA ASP A 68 -13.20 -14.13 -5.08
C ASP A 68 -12.28 -13.02 -4.52
N PRO A 69 -11.71 -12.16 -5.39
CA PRO A 69 -10.69 -11.20 -4.99
C PRO A 69 -11.11 -10.29 -3.85
N GLU A 70 -12.37 -9.83 -3.84
CA GLU A 70 -12.87 -8.92 -2.80
C GLU A 70 -12.96 -9.61 -1.44
N ARG A 71 -13.62 -10.77 -1.40
CA ARG A 71 -13.79 -11.53 -0.16
C ARG A 71 -12.45 -12.00 0.39
N GLU A 72 -11.59 -12.54 -0.47
CA GLU A 72 -10.27 -13.05 -0.06
C GLU A 72 -9.40 -11.91 0.47
N PHE A 73 -9.40 -10.75 -0.16
CA PHE A 73 -8.68 -9.58 0.31
C PHE A 73 -9.16 -9.11 1.69
N ILE A 74 -10.47 -8.94 1.89
CA ILE A 74 -11.02 -8.53 3.19
C ILE A 74 -10.75 -9.59 4.26
N THR A 75 -10.88 -10.87 3.94
CA THR A 75 -10.56 -11.97 4.88
C THR A 75 -9.10 -11.95 5.30
N PHE A 76 -8.19 -11.63 4.38
CA PHE A 76 -6.77 -11.45 4.69
C PHE A 76 -6.53 -10.24 5.61
N VAL A 77 -7.14 -9.08 5.32
CA VAL A 77 -6.97 -7.89 6.17
C VAL A 77 -7.56 -8.09 7.57
N ARG A 78 -8.73 -8.75 7.69
CA ARG A 78 -9.33 -9.14 8.98
C ARG A 78 -8.39 -10.02 9.80
N ALA A 79 -7.76 -11.01 9.16
CA ALA A 79 -6.81 -11.90 9.81
C ALA A 79 -5.56 -11.17 10.30
N LEU A 80 -5.02 -10.23 9.52
CA LEU A 80 -3.91 -9.38 9.97
C LEU A 80 -4.31 -8.53 11.19
N ALA A 81 -5.48 -7.90 11.12
CA ALA A 81 -5.98 -7.02 12.17
C ALA A 81 -6.46 -7.78 13.43
N GLY A 82 -6.72 -9.08 13.33
CA GLY A 82 -7.37 -9.86 14.39
C GLY A 82 -8.80 -9.35 14.71
N SER A 83 -9.48 -8.76 13.72
CA SER A 83 -10.79 -8.11 13.88
C SER A 83 -11.70 -8.46 12.71
N ASP A 84 -12.79 -9.18 12.98
CA ASP A 84 -13.83 -9.49 11.98
C ASP A 84 -14.66 -8.25 11.57
N GLY A 85 -14.58 -7.17 12.36
CA GLY A 85 -15.30 -5.92 12.11
C GLY A 85 -14.71 -5.07 11.00
N VAL A 86 -13.48 -5.35 10.55
CA VAL A 86 -12.85 -4.62 9.45
C VAL A 86 -13.60 -4.93 8.15
N ASP A 87 -14.04 -3.90 7.44
CA ASP A 87 -14.66 -4.01 6.12
C ASP A 87 -14.34 -2.76 5.27
N TYR A 88 -14.76 -2.76 4.01
CA TYR A 88 -14.68 -1.58 3.16
C TYR A 88 -15.95 -0.73 3.23
N ASN A 89 -15.78 0.57 3.03
CA ASN A 89 -16.89 1.51 2.96
C ASN A 89 -17.39 1.64 1.51
N PRO A 90 -18.59 1.12 1.17
CA PRO A 90 -19.11 1.15 -0.19
C PRO A 90 -19.41 2.59 -0.67
N VAL A 91 -19.74 3.51 0.24
CA VAL A 91 -20.00 4.91 -0.10
C VAL A 91 -18.71 5.59 -0.53
N VAL A 92 -17.60 5.35 0.18
CA VAL A 92 -16.28 5.86 -0.18
C VAL A 92 -15.83 5.26 -1.51
N ALA A 93 -15.93 3.93 -1.68
CA ALA A 93 -15.55 3.25 -2.92
C ALA A 93 -16.30 3.81 -4.13
N HIS A 94 -17.62 4.00 -4.00
CA HIS A 94 -18.45 4.58 -5.05
C HIS A 94 -18.08 6.04 -5.35
N SER A 95 -17.89 6.85 -4.31
CA SER A 95 -17.50 8.27 -4.46
C SER A 95 -16.14 8.41 -5.15
N GLU A 96 -15.16 7.56 -4.81
CA GLU A 96 -13.85 7.56 -5.47
C GLU A 96 -13.93 7.16 -6.93
N ARG A 97 -14.72 6.11 -7.24
CA ARG A 97 -14.93 5.66 -8.62
C ARG A 97 -15.52 6.78 -9.49
N GLN A 98 -16.52 7.51 -8.99
CA GLN A 98 -17.18 8.59 -9.74
C GLN A 98 -16.24 9.74 -10.14
N LYS A 99 -15.20 10.00 -9.34
CA LYS A 99 -14.26 11.12 -9.54
C LYS A 99 -12.90 10.68 -10.07
N SER A 100 -12.74 9.41 -10.44
CA SER A 100 -11.43 8.81 -10.75
C SER A 100 -10.95 8.96 -12.19
N TYR A 101 -11.08 10.16 -12.77
CA TYR A 101 -10.63 10.42 -14.14
C TYR A 101 -9.16 10.09 -14.37
N LEU A 102 -8.31 10.39 -13.38
CA LEU A 102 -6.88 10.14 -13.48
C LEU A 102 -6.53 8.66 -13.38
N ASN A 103 -7.15 7.91 -12.46
CA ASN A 103 -6.94 6.46 -12.39
C ASN A 103 -7.49 5.77 -13.64
N ALA A 104 -8.60 6.26 -14.22
CA ALA A 104 -9.11 5.79 -15.49
C ALA A 104 -8.11 6.04 -16.63
N ALA A 105 -7.46 7.22 -16.68
CA ALA A 105 -6.41 7.49 -17.66
C ALA A 105 -5.18 6.57 -17.47
N ILE A 106 -4.74 6.38 -16.22
CA ILE A 106 -3.62 5.51 -15.87
C ILE A 106 -3.90 4.07 -16.33
N ILE A 107 -5.05 3.49 -15.98
CA ILE A 107 -5.33 2.09 -16.32
C ILE A 107 -5.50 1.88 -17.83
N ASN A 108 -6.06 2.85 -18.56
CA ASN A 108 -6.11 2.79 -20.02
C ASN A 108 -4.71 2.80 -20.63
N MET A 109 -3.79 3.61 -20.09
CA MET A 109 -2.39 3.61 -20.51
C MET A 109 -1.71 2.27 -20.22
N LEU A 110 -1.92 1.71 -19.02
CA LEU A 110 -1.38 0.39 -18.66
C LEU A 110 -1.91 -0.71 -19.59
N LYS A 111 -3.22 -0.68 -19.92
CA LYS A 111 -3.84 -1.65 -20.82
C LYS A 111 -3.35 -1.50 -22.25
N TYR A 112 -3.17 -0.27 -22.73
CA TYR A 112 -2.57 0.02 -24.04
C TYR A 112 -1.18 -0.62 -24.19
N TYR A 113 -0.34 -0.56 -23.15
CA TYR A 113 0.97 -1.21 -23.13
C TYR A 113 0.94 -2.71 -22.77
N GLY A 114 -0.24 -3.30 -22.60
CA GLY A 114 -0.41 -4.74 -22.32
C GLY A 114 -0.08 -5.16 -20.89
N ASN A 115 -0.08 -4.22 -19.93
CA ASN A 115 0.18 -4.50 -18.51
C ASN A 115 -1.11 -4.57 -17.66
N ILE A 116 -2.28 -4.66 -18.30
CA ILE A 116 -3.57 -4.99 -17.68
C ILE A 116 -4.24 -6.02 -18.58
N GLU A 117 -4.62 -7.15 -18.00
CA GLU A 117 -5.20 -8.29 -18.73
C GLU A 117 -6.72 -8.32 -18.59
N ASN A 118 -7.24 -8.01 -17.40
CA ASN A 118 -8.67 -8.05 -17.08
C ASN A 118 -9.43 -6.83 -17.58
N ASP A 119 -10.76 -6.85 -17.41
CA ASP A 119 -11.60 -5.69 -17.71
C ASP A 119 -11.22 -4.47 -16.86
N ILE A 120 -11.22 -3.29 -17.49
CA ILE A 120 -10.79 -2.06 -16.83
C ILE A 120 -11.71 -1.70 -15.67
N GLU A 121 -13.02 -1.86 -15.85
CA GLU A 121 -13.99 -1.46 -14.84
C GLU A 121 -13.96 -2.40 -13.64
N GLU A 122 -13.76 -3.69 -13.87
CA GLU A 122 -13.61 -4.66 -12.79
C GLU A 122 -12.32 -4.41 -11.97
N VAL A 123 -11.19 -4.13 -12.64
CA VAL A 123 -9.92 -3.81 -11.94
C VAL A 123 -10.05 -2.50 -11.16
N LEU A 124 -10.68 -1.48 -11.75
CA LEU A 124 -10.95 -0.22 -11.06
C LEU A 124 -11.86 -0.44 -9.85
N HIS A 125 -12.92 -1.22 -9.99
CA HIS A 125 -13.84 -1.56 -8.90
C HIS A 125 -13.08 -2.19 -7.73
N PHE A 126 -12.31 -3.24 -8.01
CA PHE A 126 -11.51 -3.92 -6.99
C PHE A 126 -10.48 -2.99 -6.35
N TYR A 127 -9.80 -2.15 -7.13
CA TYR A 127 -8.87 -1.14 -6.62
C TYR A 127 -9.53 -0.16 -5.65
N PHE A 128 -10.72 0.37 -5.97
CA PHE A 128 -11.43 1.30 -5.07
C PHE A 128 -11.98 0.60 -3.83
N MET A 129 -12.42 -0.65 -3.95
CA MET A 129 -12.79 -1.47 -2.80
C MET A 129 -11.60 -1.61 -1.84
N MET A 130 -10.43 -2.04 -2.34
CA MET A 130 -9.21 -2.14 -1.52
C MET A 130 -8.83 -0.79 -0.90
N CYS A 131 -8.98 0.32 -1.63
CA CYS A 131 -8.72 1.67 -1.12
C CYS A 131 -9.79 2.18 -0.13
N SER A 132 -10.90 1.48 0.05
CA SER A 132 -12.00 1.91 0.92
C SER A 132 -12.11 1.11 2.22
N VAL A 133 -11.16 0.21 2.50
CA VAL A 133 -11.08 -0.47 3.81
C VAL A 133 -10.98 0.54 4.96
N GLU A 134 -11.87 0.39 5.94
CA GLU A 134 -11.94 1.21 7.16
C GLU A 134 -11.31 0.46 8.33
N MET A 135 -10.44 1.15 9.07
CA MET A 135 -9.75 0.59 10.23
C MET A 135 -9.49 1.71 11.23
N SER A 136 -9.61 1.38 12.51
CA SER A 136 -9.09 2.20 13.61
C SER A 136 -7.55 2.17 13.64
N CYS A 137 -6.93 3.11 14.36
CA CYS A 137 -5.47 3.05 14.59
C CYS A 137 -5.04 1.75 15.27
N CYS A 138 -5.86 1.21 16.18
CA CYS A 138 -5.55 -0.05 16.87
C CYS A 138 -5.52 -1.23 15.89
N GLU A 139 -6.56 -1.38 15.06
CA GLU A 139 -6.62 -2.43 14.03
C GLU A 139 -5.50 -2.28 13.02
N LEU A 140 -5.20 -1.04 12.62
CA LEU A 140 -4.14 -0.78 11.65
C LEU A 140 -2.75 -1.09 12.21
N ALA A 141 -2.46 -0.72 13.46
CA ALA A 141 -1.21 -1.07 14.13
C ALA A 141 -1.09 -2.59 14.29
N GLN A 142 -2.16 -3.28 14.68
CA GLN A 142 -2.20 -4.73 14.80
C GLN A 142 -1.91 -5.41 13.45
N ALA A 143 -2.56 -4.95 12.37
CA ALA A 143 -2.37 -5.47 11.02
C ALA A 143 -0.95 -5.28 10.48
N PHE A 144 -0.17 -4.37 11.05
CA PHE A 144 1.21 -4.12 10.66
C PHE A 144 2.25 -4.90 11.50
N ILE A 145 1.87 -5.52 12.61
CA ILE A 145 2.78 -6.34 13.45
C ILE A 145 3.48 -7.45 12.65
N PRO A 146 2.81 -8.21 11.77
CA PRO A 146 3.48 -9.25 10.99
C PRO A 146 4.60 -8.72 10.08
N PHE A 147 4.50 -7.48 9.61
CA PHE A 147 5.56 -6.83 8.83
C PHE A 147 6.74 -6.37 9.71
N ALA A 148 6.47 -6.01 10.96
CA ALA A 148 7.53 -5.71 11.94
C ALA A 148 8.28 -6.99 12.36
N ASN A 149 7.59 -8.13 12.53
CA ASN A 149 8.18 -9.37 13.03
C ASN A 149 8.50 -10.39 11.92
N HIS A 150 9.46 -10.07 11.05
CA HIS A 150 9.91 -10.95 9.97
C HIS A 150 10.60 -12.26 10.43
N ARG A 151 10.72 -12.51 11.74
CA ARG A 151 11.22 -13.78 12.31
C ARG A 151 10.08 -14.76 12.63
N ALA A 152 8.87 -14.26 12.84
CA ALA A 152 7.70 -15.11 12.97
C ALA A 152 7.24 -15.59 11.59
N GLU A 153 6.49 -16.68 11.58
CA GLU A 153 5.80 -17.13 10.38
C GLU A 153 4.76 -16.08 9.95
N PHE A 154 4.72 -15.79 8.66
CA PHE A 154 3.67 -14.96 8.06
C PHE A 154 2.72 -15.92 7.33
N ASP A 155 1.62 -16.30 7.97
CA ASP A 155 0.53 -17.08 7.39
C ASP A 155 -0.80 -16.51 7.88
N PHE A 156 -1.51 -15.82 6.98
CA PHE A 156 -2.79 -15.18 7.29
C PHE A 156 -3.76 -15.47 6.16
N SER A 157 -4.80 -16.26 6.43
CA SER A 157 -5.85 -16.60 5.45
C SER A 157 -5.28 -17.14 4.13
N GLY A 158 -4.23 -17.98 4.19
CA GLY A 158 -3.58 -18.57 3.02
C GLY A 158 -2.51 -17.69 2.37
N VAL A 159 -2.35 -16.43 2.79
CA VAL A 159 -1.26 -15.56 2.36
C VAL A 159 -0.01 -15.89 3.17
N ARG A 160 0.97 -16.52 2.51
CA ARG A 160 2.24 -16.92 3.11
C ARG A 160 3.40 -16.13 2.56
N LEU A 161 4.19 -15.51 3.43
CA LEU A 161 5.39 -14.77 3.05
C LEU A 161 6.62 -15.32 3.75
N THR A 162 7.70 -15.44 3.00
CA THR A 162 9.02 -15.69 3.58
C THR A 162 9.55 -14.44 4.28
N SER A 163 10.47 -14.62 5.22
CA SER A 163 11.19 -13.52 5.88
C SER A 163 11.83 -12.54 4.86
N SER A 164 12.35 -13.07 3.75
CA SER A 164 12.93 -12.25 2.66
C SER A 164 11.87 -11.37 1.99
N GLN A 165 10.69 -11.91 1.71
CA GLN A 165 9.60 -11.15 1.09
C GLN A 165 9.08 -10.05 2.02
N VAL A 166 8.91 -10.33 3.32
CA VAL A 166 8.53 -9.31 4.31
C VAL A 166 9.57 -8.18 4.37
N LYS A 167 10.87 -8.51 4.40
CA LYS A 167 11.95 -7.51 4.36
C LYS A 167 11.92 -6.67 3.08
N ARG A 168 11.63 -7.27 1.92
CA ARG A 168 11.51 -6.55 0.64
C ARG A 168 10.30 -5.61 0.63
N ILE A 169 9.16 -6.01 1.19
CA ILE A 169 7.99 -5.12 1.36
C ILE A 169 8.37 -3.93 2.26
N ASN A 170 9.06 -4.18 3.38
CA ASN A 170 9.55 -3.12 4.26
C ASN A 170 10.52 -2.16 3.55
N ALA A 171 11.40 -2.67 2.69
CA ALA A 171 12.28 -1.83 1.88
C ALA A 171 11.50 -0.93 0.92
N VAL A 172 10.47 -1.45 0.25
CA VAL A 172 9.60 -0.64 -0.63
C VAL A 172 8.78 0.37 0.20
N MET A 173 8.37 0.04 1.43
CA MET A 173 7.72 1.01 2.33
C MET A 173 8.66 2.14 2.69
N GLN A 174 9.91 1.84 3.02
CA GLN A 174 10.91 2.85 3.32
C GLN A 174 11.11 3.82 2.15
N THR A 175 11.27 3.30 0.94
CA THR A 175 11.70 4.10 -0.21
C THR A 175 10.54 4.74 -0.98
N CYS A 176 9.34 4.15 -0.95
CA CYS A 176 8.21 4.55 -1.79
C CYS A 176 6.96 4.90 -0.97
N GLY A 177 6.93 4.62 0.33
CA GLY A 177 5.71 4.64 1.11
C GLY A 177 5.10 6.04 1.35
N PHE A 178 5.90 7.09 1.17
CA PHE A 178 5.49 8.49 1.31
C PHE A 178 5.67 9.28 0.01
N TYR A 179 5.75 8.60 -1.14
CA TYR A 179 5.86 9.22 -2.45
C TYR A 179 7.09 10.15 -2.52
N ASP A 180 6.91 11.40 -2.96
CA ASP A 180 7.94 12.44 -3.02
C ASP A 180 8.44 12.90 -1.62
N GLU A 181 7.90 12.34 -0.55
CA GLU A 181 8.27 12.59 0.84
C GLU A 181 8.91 11.39 1.55
N ALA A 182 9.20 10.30 0.83
CA ALA A 182 9.86 9.13 1.42
C ALA A 182 11.23 9.46 2.03
N GLY A 183 12.02 10.32 1.37
CA GLY A 183 13.30 10.79 1.91
C GLY A 183 13.15 11.61 3.20
N GLU A 184 12.21 12.56 3.20
CA GLU A 184 11.93 13.41 4.37
C GLU A 184 11.42 12.58 5.55
N PHE A 185 10.49 11.65 5.30
CA PHE A 185 9.99 10.75 6.34
C PHE A 185 11.11 9.86 6.90
N SER A 186 11.98 9.34 6.04
CA SER A 186 13.15 8.57 6.46
C SER A 186 14.08 9.40 7.34
N PHE A 187 14.30 10.67 7.00
CA PHE A 187 15.18 11.58 7.71
C PHE A 187 14.62 12.01 9.08
N LEU A 188 13.33 12.35 9.15
CA LEU A 188 12.70 12.84 10.37
C LEU A 188 12.26 11.72 11.32
N VAL A 189 11.71 10.64 10.76
CA VAL A 189 11.09 9.57 11.55
C VAL A 189 11.99 8.35 11.66
N GLY A 190 12.65 7.95 10.57
CA GLY A 190 13.58 6.81 10.60
C GLY A 190 12.90 5.45 10.73
N LEU A 191 11.69 5.28 10.18
CA LEU A 191 10.96 4.01 10.14
C LEU A 191 10.43 3.71 8.72
N PRO A 192 10.26 2.43 8.34
CA PRO A 192 9.47 2.08 7.16
C PRO A 192 7.99 2.32 7.43
N GLY A 193 7.28 2.93 6.48
CA GLY A 193 5.85 3.14 6.64
C GLY A 193 5.10 3.44 5.35
N LYS A 194 3.79 3.63 5.47
CA LYS A 194 2.90 4.00 4.38
C LYS A 194 1.85 5.00 4.87
N SER A 195 1.68 6.08 4.12
CA SER A 195 0.60 7.05 4.34
C SER A 195 -0.65 6.76 3.50
N GLY A 196 -1.78 7.31 3.93
CA GLY A 196 -3.01 7.36 3.14
C GLY A 196 -3.68 8.74 3.23
N VAL A 197 -4.31 9.16 2.14
CA VAL A 197 -5.01 10.46 2.03
C VAL A 197 -6.23 10.57 2.97
N GLY A 198 -6.66 9.48 3.60
CA GLY A 198 -7.62 9.52 4.71
C GLY A 198 -7.04 10.08 6.02
N GLY A 199 -5.76 10.46 6.05
CA GLY A 199 -5.07 11.01 7.22
C GLY A 199 -4.34 9.98 8.07
N GLY A 200 -4.38 8.70 7.68
CA GLY A 200 -3.70 7.61 8.37
C GLY A 200 -2.24 7.48 7.94
N ILE A 201 -1.40 7.04 8.87
CA ILE A 201 -0.04 6.56 8.60
C ILE A 201 0.17 5.28 9.42
N ALA A 202 0.69 4.23 8.78
CA ALA A 202 1.20 3.05 9.45
C ALA A 202 2.71 2.97 9.27
N ALA A 203 3.44 2.67 10.33
CA ALA A 203 4.89 2.47 10.30
C ALA A 203 5.29 1.29 11.18
N ILE A 204 6.49 0.77 10.94
CA ILE A 204 7.03 -0.36 11.69
C ILE A 204 8.46 -0.07 12.12
N HIS A 205 8.82 -0.53 13.31
CA HIS A 205 10.20 -0.75 13.67
C HIS A 205 10.47 -2.27 13.60
N PRO A 206 11.29 -2.75 12.65
CA PRO A 206 11.58 -4.17 12.53
C PRO A 206 12.00 -4.77 13.87
N LEU A 207 11.39 -5.91 14.22
CA LEU A 207 11.59 -6.69 15.43
C LEU A 207 11.26 -5.98 16.76
N ARG A 208 10.57 -4.83 16.72
CA ARG A 208 10.18 -4.11 17.94
C ARG A 208 8.69 -3.84 18.01
N TYR A 209 8.15 -3.05 17.10
CA TYR A 209 6.74 -2.63 17.14
C TYR A 209 6.18 -2.25 15.78
N SER A 210 4.86 -2.14 15.73
CA SER A 210 4.15 -1.37 14.73
C SER A 210 3.44 -0.19 15.40
N VAL A 211 3.32 0.92 14.67
CA VAL A 211 2.62 2.11 15.12
C VAL A 211 1.71 2.63 14.01
N ALA A 212 0.53 3.10 14.39
CA ALA A 212 -0.39 3.79 13.51
C ALA A 212 -0.82 5.12 14.13
N VAL A 213 -0.96 6.13 13.29
CA VAL A 213 -1.46 7.46 13.65
C VAL A 213 -2.53 7.89 12.67
N TRP A 214 -3.45 8.73 13.11
CA TRP A 214 -4.48 9.29 12.25
C TRP A 214 -4.74 10.76 12.58
N SER A 215 -4.67 11.60 11.55
CA SER A 215 -5.10 13.00 11.59
C SER A 215 -5.48 13.43 10.18
N PRO A 216 -6.73 13.88 9.94
CA PRO A 216 -7.24 14.16 8.59
C PRO A 216 -6.47 15.22 7.80
N ARG A 217 -5.91 16.24 8.47
CA ARG A 217 -5.26 17.36 7.78
C ARG A 217 -3.95 16.91 7.11
N LEU A 218 -3.90 17.06 5.79
CA LEU A 218 -2.75 16.71 4.96
C LEU A 218 -1.89 17.94 4.63
N ASN A 219 -0.61 17.71 4.33
CA ASN A 219 0.27 18.69 3.67
C ASN A 219 0.04 18.68 2.15
N ASP A 220 0.77 19.54 1.43
CA ASP A 220 0.67 19.68 -0.04
C ASP A 220 1.04 18.41 -0.81
N LYS A 221 1.74 17.46 -0.17
CA LYS A 221 2.16 16.17 -0.75
C LYS A 221 1.22 15.02 -0.37
N GLY A 222 0.12 15.29 0.34
CA GLY A 222 -0.91 14.32 0.67
C GLY A 222 -0.65 13.46 1.90
N ASN A 223 0.31 13.85 2.76
CA ASN A 223 0.66 13.14 3.98
C ASN A 223 0.12 13.88 5.23
N SER A 224 -0.28 13.13 6.26
CA SER A 224 -0.85 13.71 7.49
C SER A 224 0.17 14.55 8.26
N ILE A 225 -0.10 15.84 8.45
CA ILE A 225 0.83 16.78 9.12
C ILE A 225 1.09 16.34 10.56
N MET A 226 0.02 16.18 11.34
CA MET A 226 0.14 15.79 12.75
C MET A 226 0.54 14.32 12.90
N GLY A 227 0.19 13.47 11.93
CA GLY A 227 0.64 12.09 11.90
C GLY A 227 2.17 12.00 11.79
N MET A 228 2.77 12.71 10.82
CA MET A 228 4.23 12.75 10.69
C MET A 228 4.89 13.32 11.95
N LYS A 229 4.35 14.42 12.50
CA LYS A 229 4.92 15.02 13.72
C LYS A 229 4.83 14.09 14.94
N ALA A 230 3.74 13.35 15.09
CA ALA A 230 3.58 12.39 16.18
C ALA A 230 4.61 11.25 16.08
N LEU A 231 4.88 10.75 14.87
CA LEU A 231 5.88 9.70 14.65
C LEU A 231 7.31 10.21 14.85
N GLU A 232 7.64 11.42 14.39
CA GLU A 232 8.93 12.07 14.67
C GLU A 232 9.15 12.23 16.19
N LEU A 233 8.12 12.68 16.92
CA LEU A 233 8.20 12.81 18.37
C LEU A 233 8.32 11.46 19.07
N LEU A 234 7.68 10.41 18.56
CA LEU A 234 7.80 9.06 19.10
C LEU A 234 9.25 8.59 19.01
N THR A 235 9.84 8.59 17.81
CA THR A 235 11.20 8.07 17.60
C THR A 235 12.25 8.95 18.29
N THR A 236 12.03 10.26 18.36
CA THR A 236 12.87 11.18 19.16
C THR A 236 12.81 10.86 20.66
N LYS A 237 11.62 10.59 21.21
CA LYS A 237 11.45 10.33 22.64
C LYS A 237 11.92 8.94 23.05
N THR A 238 11.80 7.95 22.17
CA THR A 238 12.22 6.58 22.44
C THR A 238 13.67 6.31 22.02
N GLU A 239 14.28 7.23 21.26
CA GLU A 239 15.60 7.06 20.64
C GLU A 239 15.66 5.84 19.70
N GLU A 240 14.54 5.55 19.04
CA GLU A 240 14.40 4.37 18.17
C GLU A 240 14.25 4.78 16.71
N SER A 241 15.32 4.57 15.94
CA SER A 241 15.40 4.72 14.49
C SER A 241 16.01 3.45 13.90
N ILE A 242 15.67 3.12 12.65
CA ILE A 242 16.34 2.02 11.93
C ILE A 242 17.70 2.43 11.32
N PHE A 243 18.03 3.73 11.39
CA PHE A 243 19.31 4.33 10.98
C PHE A 243 20.10 4.77 12.19
#